data_AF-A0A1I1HBJ6-F1
#
_entry.id   AF-A0A1I1HBJ6-F1
#
_cell.length_a   1.000
_cell.length_b   1.000
_cell.length_c   1.000
_cell.angle_alpha   90.00
_cell.angle_beta   90.00
_cell.angle_gamma   90.00
#
_symmetry.space_group_name_H-M   'P 1'
#
loop_
_entity.id
_entity.type
_entity.pdbx_description
1 polymer ?
#
loop_
_entity_poly.entity_id
_entity_poly.type
_entity_poly.pdbx_seq_one_letter_code
_entity_poly.pdbx_strand_id
1 'polypeptide(L)' 'MGNIIKINMYLEMKRKTNNEFKLESVEEVILKYNDWIKRTHREDKIENYEKFLQAQ' A
#
# COMPACT_ATOMS: atom_id res chain seq x y z
N MET A 1 -6.51 -1.82 8.25
CA MET A 1 -5.83 -2.37 7.07
C MET A 1 -6.74 -2.48 5.85
N GLY A 2 -8.00 -2.91 6.00
CA GLY A 2 -8.88 -3.22 4.86
C GLY A 2 -9.08 -2.09 3.84
N ASN A 3 -9.06 -0.81 4.26
CA ASN A 3 -9.24 0.32 3.35
C ASN A 3 -7.98 0.63 2.52
N ILE A 4 -6.79 0.51 3.10
CA ILE A 4 -5.51 0.75 2.40
C ILE A 4 -5.24 -0.32 1.35
N ILE A 5 -5.54 -1.59 1.67
CA ILE A 5 -5.45 -2.71 0.72
C ILE A 5 -6.33 -2.46 -0.50
N LYS A 6 -7.59 -2.01 -0.29
CA LYS A 6 -8.53 -1.67 -1.36
C LYS A 6 -8.03 -0.52 -2.23
N ILE A 7 -7.45 0.53 -1.62
CA ILE A 7 -6.90 1.68 -2.35
C ILE A 7 -5.73 1.25 -3.23
N ASN A 8 -4.81 0.44 -2.71
CA ASN A 8 -3.68 -0.07 -3.47
C ASN A 8 -4.12 -0.99 -4.61
N MET A 9 -5.04 -1.92 -4.34
CA MET A 9 -5.61 -2.78 -5.38
C MET A 9 -6.28 -1.96 -6.48
N TYR A 10 -7.08 -0.94 -6.12
CA TYR A 10 -7.74 -0.07 -7.09
C TYR A 10 -6.73 0.73 -7.93
N LEU A 11 -5.70 1.29 -7.31
CA LEU A 11 -4.63 2.03 -8.00
C LEU A 11 -3.85 1.14 -8.98
N GLU A 12 -3.49 -0.07 -8.56
CA GLU A 12 -2.77 -1.02 -9.40
C GLU A 12 -3.64 -1.54 -10.56
N MET A 13 -4.94 -1.82 -10.32
CA MET A 13 -5.89 -2.14 -11.39
C MET A 13 -6.06 -0.98 -12.39
N LYS A 14 -6.10 0.27 -11.91
CA LYS A 14 -6.28 1.45 -12.76
C LYS A 14 -5.01 1.82 -13.54
N ARG A 15 -3.83 1.53 -13.01
CA ARG A 15 -2.53 1.73 -13.67
C ARG A 15 -2.29 0.73 -14.81
N LYS A 16 -2.90 -0.45 -14.74
CA LYS A 16 -2.70 -1.54 -15.72
C LYS A 16 -3.94 -1.77 -16.57
N THR A 17 -4.17 -0.92 -17.55
CA THR A 17 -5.12 -1.20 -18.65
C THR A 17 -4.57 -2.22 -19.67
N ASN A 18 -3.31 -2.67 -19.56
CA ASN A 18 -2.66 -3.48 -20.61
C ASN A 18 -1.66 -4.56 -20.12
N ASN A 19 -1.48 -4.81 -18.83
CA ASN A 19 -0.51 -5.82 -18.37
C ASN A 19 -1.00 -6.53 -17.11
N GLU A 20 -0.69 -7.83 -16.95
CA GLU A 20 -1.21 -8.68 -15.87
C GLU A 20 -1.10 -8.04 -14.48
N PHE A 21 -2.20 -8.06 -13.73
CA PHE A 21 -2.27 -7.61 -12.34
C PHE A 21 -1.31 -8.45 -11.48
N LYS A 22 -0.19 -7.86 -11.04
CA LYS A 22 0.76 -8.55 -10.17
C LYS A 22 0.32 -8.32 -8.72
N LEU A 23 -0.56 -9.22 -8.24
CA LEU A 23 -0.98 -9.27 -6.84
C LEU A 23 0.20 -9.21 -5.87
N GLU A 24 1.30 -9.88 -6.26
CA GLU A 24 2.57 -9.92 -5.55
C GLU A 24 3.14 -8.52 -5.26
N SER A 25 2.96 -7.55 -6.17
CA SER A 25 3.42 -6.17 -6.00
C SER A 25 2.57 -5.40 -4.97
N VAL A 26 1.26 -5.69 -4.90
CA VAL A 26 0.37 -5.11 -3.89
C VAL A 26 0.70 -5.66 -2.51
N GLU A 27 0.90 -6.98 -2.41
CA GLU A 27 1.25 -7.66 -1.17
C GLU A 27 2.59 -7.16 -0.61
N GLU A 28 3.59 -6.98 -1.47
CA GLU A 28 4.89 -6.45 -1.06
C GLU A 28 4.79 -5.04 -0.45
N VAL A 29 4.02 -4.15 -1.08
CA VAL A 29 3.80 -2.78 -0.57
C VAL A 29 3.07 -2.80 0.77
N ILE A 30 2.07 -3.67 0.93
CA ILE A 30 1.34 -3.83 2.20
C ILE A 30 2.28 -4.33 3.31
N LEU A 31 3.13 -5.31 3.02
CA LEU A 31 4.10 -5.84 3.98
C LEU A 31 5.10 -4.76 4.41
N LYS A 32 5.65 -4.00 3.45
CA LYS A 32 6.55 -2.87 3.72
C LYS A 32 5.90 -1.80 4.58
N TYR A 33 4.67 -1.43 4.28
CA TYR A 33 3.92 -0.45 5.07
C TYR A 33 3.64 -0.96 6.50
N ASN A 34 3.25 -2.22 6.65
CA ASN A 34 3.02 -2.83 7.97
C ASN A 34 4.26 -2.85 8.85
N ASP A 35 5.41 -3.16 8.26
CA ASP A 35 6.69 -3.11 8.96
C ASP A 35 7.06 -1.67 9.35
N TRP A 36 6.85 -0.71 8.44
CA TRP A 36 7.11 0.70 8.69
C TRP A 36 6.26 1.29 9.82
N ILE A 37 4.95 1.02 9.87
CA ILE A 37 4.09 1.51 10.96
C ILE A 37 4.47 0.89 12.31
N LYS A 38 4.90 -0.38 12.31
CA LYS A 38 5.39 -1.06 13.53
C LYS A 38 6.67 -0.41 14.04
N ARG A 39 7.65 -0.16 13.15
CA ARG A 39 8.93 0.49 13.51
C ARG A 39 8.76 1.93 13.98
N THR A 40 7.80 2.64 13.41
CA THR A 40 7.54 4.05 13.74
C THR A 40 6.50 4.23 14.85
N HIS A 41 5.99 3.14 15.43
CA HIS A 41 4.89 3.15 16.41
C HIS A 41 3.67 3.96 15.95
N ARG A 42 3.38 3.91 14.64
CA ARG A 42 2.27 4.64 14.02
C ARG A 42 1.02 3.77 13.94
N GLU A 43 -0.13 4.41 14.06
CA GLU A 43 -1.40 3.75 13.82
C GLU A 43 -1.64 3.54 12.33
N ASP A 44 -2.42 2.51 12.01
CA ASP A 44 -2.84 2.23 10.64
C ASP A 44 -3.92 3.22 10.18
N LYS A 45 -3.48 4.39 9.71
CA LYS A 45 -4.32 5.49 9.23
C LYS A 45 -3.91 5.91 7.83
N ILE A 46 -4.87 6.43 7.06
CA ILE A 46 -4.62 6.87 5.67
C ILE A 46 -3.54 7.96 5.59
N GLU A 47 -3.49 8.87 6.58
CA GLU A 47 -2.47 9.92 6.67
C GLU A 47 -1.06 9.34 6.83
N ASN A 48 -0.92 8.23 7.56
CA ASN A 48 0.35 7.53 7.73
C ASN A 48 0.72 6.75 6.47
N TYR A 49 -0.27 6.21 5.76
CA TYR A 49 -0.07 5.57 4.46
C TYR A 49 0.42 6.57 3.40
N GLU A 50 -0.16 7.77 3.34
CA GLU A 50 0.32 8.85 2.46
C GLU A 50 1.75 9.26 2.80
N LYS A 51 2.07 9.40 4.10
CA LYS A 51 3.45 9.67 4.55
C LYS A 51 4.43 8.56 4.18
N PHE A 52 4.00 7.30 4.23
CA PHE A 52 4.81 6.17 3.80
C PHE A 52 5.10 6.24 2.30
N LEU A 53 4.08 6.53 1.47
CA LEU A 53 4.24 6.68 0.03
C LEU A 53 5.13 7.88 -0.36
N GLN A 54 5.10 8.97 0.40
CA GLN A 54 5.95 10.15 0.16
C GLN A 54 7.41 9.96 0.60
N ALA A 55 7.66 9.05 1.54
CA ALA A 55 9.01 8.75 2.04
C ALA A 55 9.75 7.71 1.20
N GLN A 56 9.10 7.20 0.14
CA GLN A 56 9.60 6.14 -0.73
C GLN A 56 10.35 6.68 -1.96
#